data_AF-A0A6G3LSV0-F1
#
_entry.id   AF-A0A6G3LSV0-F1
#
_cell.length_a   1.000
_cell.length_b   1.000
_cell.length_c   1.000
_cell.angle_alpha   90.00
_cell.angle_beta   90.00
_cell.angle_gamma   90.00
#
_symmetry.space_group_name_H-M   'P 1'
#
loop_
_entity.id
_entity.type
_entity.pdbx_description
1 polymer ?
#
loop_
_entity_poly.entity_id
_entity_poly.type
_entity_poly.pdbx_seq_one_letter_code
_entity_poly.pdbx_strand_id
1 'polypeptide(L)'
;MSQQSEKAVSKEDLEAFLRKRVQELEEELRTLKALLEYIEDAGKLSPTERAEDVKVGRRRVARVLRGESYVRAVPEVPMALPREVREYLQTVEAEIRAYQAKSEAGEGVKLVIRERPDSTVAEVKFDGLFTTLEVLKAKAALKYAMETAYEVYRAQLRSKGTEEEEEGAQEPEGGAEDVEGS
;
A
#
# COMPACT_ATOMS: atom_id res chain seq x y z
N MET A 1 -36.45 -36.49 -25.46
CA MET A 1 -35.09 -36.64 -26.00
C MET A 1 -34.65 -35.28 -26.51
N SER A 2 -33.97 -34.50 -25.66
CA SER A 2 -33.44 -33.18 -26.05
C SER A 2 -32.25 -33.37 -26.98
N GLN A 3 -32.45 -33.16 -28.28
CA GLN A 3 -31.34 -32.96 -29.20
C GLN A 3 -30.71 -31.62 -28.86
N GLN A 4 -29.67 -31.65 -28.01
CA GLN A 4 -28.68 -30.59 -28.00
C GLN A 4 -28.01 -30.62 -29.37
N SER A 5 -28.38 -29.68 -30.23
CA SER A 5 -27.65 -29.44 -31.46
C SER A 5 -26.24 -28.99 -31.08
N GLU A 6 -25.24 -29.84 -31.31
CA GLU A 6 -23.85 -29.41 -31.43
C GLU A 6 -23.78 -28.45 -32.62
N LYS A 7 -23.94 -27.15 -32.37
CA LYS A 7 -23.62 -26.13 -33.37
C LYS A 7 -22.11 -26.17 -33.58
N ALA A 8 -21.69 -26.73 -34.71
CA ALA A 8 -20.31 -26.63 -35.17
C ALA A 8 -19.93 -25.14 -35.24
N VAL A 9 -18.99 -24.73 -34.39
CA VAL A 9 -18.42 -23.37 -34.41
C VAL A 9 -17.67 -23.21 -35.72
N SER A 10 -17.99 -22.17 -36.49
CA SER A 10 -17.29 -21.93 -37.75
C SER A 10 -15.83 -21.58 -37.47
N LYS A 11 -14.93 -21.90 -38.42
CA LYS A 11 -13.51 -21.53 -38.31
C LYS A 11 -13.34 -20.02 -38.14
N GLU A 12 -14.18 -19.23 -38.82
CA GLU A 12 -14.17 -17.78 -38.77
C GLU A 12 -14.59 -17.25 -37.38
N ASP A 13 -15.63 -17.84 -36.77
CA ASP A 13 -16.05 -17.49 -35.41
C ASP A 13 -14.98 -17.85 -34.37
N LEU A 14 -14.35 -19.01 -34.52
CA LEU A 14 -13.25 -19.42 -33.64
C LEU A 14 -12.04 -18.49 -33.80
N GLU A 15 -11.70 -18.12 -35.03
CA GLU A 15 -10.59 -17.21 -35.30
C GLU A 15 -10.84 -15.81 -34.73
N ALA A 16 -12.06 -15.27 -34.88
CA ALA A 16 -12.44 -14.00 -34.29
C ALA A 16 -12.42 -14.04 -32.76
N PHE A 17 -12.93 -15.11 -32.16
CA PHE A 17 -12.87 -15.33 -30.71
C PHE A 17 -11.43 -15.38 -30.21
N LEU A 18 -10.56 -16.16 -30.86
CA LEU A 18 -9.15 -16.30 -30.46
C LEU A 18 -8.42 -14.97 -30.60
N ARG A 19 -8.62 -14.21 -31.69
CA ARG A 19 -8.01 -12.88 -31.86
C ARG A 19 -8.45 -11.91 -30.77
N LYS A 20 -9.74 -11.87 -30.46
CA LYS A 20 -10.26 -11.04 -29.36
C LYS A 20 -9.64 -11.45 -28.02
N ARG A 21 -9.57 -12.76 -27.75
CA ARG A 21 -9.01 -13.26 -26.50
C ARG A 21 -7.51 -12.96 -26.38
N VAL A 22 -6.76 -13.04 -27.48
CA VAL A 22 -5.35 -12.62 -27.51
C VAL A 22 -5.23 -11.14 -27.17
N GLN A 23 -6.08 -10.28 -27.75
CA GLN A 23 -6.07 -8.85 -27.44
C GLN A 23 -6.38 -8.56 -25.96
N GLU A 24 -7.41 -9.21 -25.39
CA GLU A 24 -7.74 -9.09 -23.96
C GLU A 24 -6.55 -9.50 -23.07
N LEU A 25 -5.88 -10.60 -23.41
CA LEU A 25 -4.71 -11.08 -22.68
C LEU A 25 -3.51 -10.15 -22.82
N GLU A 26 -3.31 -9.52 -23.98
CA GLU A 26 -2.26 -8.51 -24.17
C GLU A 26 -2.52 -7.26 -23.33
N GLU A 27 -3.77 -6.82 -23.21
CA GLU A 27 -4.19 -5.70 -22.35
C GLU A 27 -4.00 -6.03 -20.86
N GLU A 28 -4.39 -7.24 -20.44
CA GLU A 28 -4.14 -7.74 -19.08
C GLU A 28 -2.63 -7.80 -18.78
N LEU A 29 -1.82 -8.35 -19.70
CA LEU A 29 -0.36 -8.44 -19.55
C LEU A 29 0.30 -7.06 -19.47
N ARG A 30 -0.18 -6.09 -20.26
CA ARG A 30 0.30 -4.70 -20.21
C ARG A 30 0.01 -4.08 -18.85
N THR A 31 -1.18 -4.32 -18.30
CA THR A 31 -1.59 -3.83 -16.98
C THR A 31 -0.71 -4.44 -15.88
N LEU A 32 -0.46 -5.75 -15.93
CA LEU A 32 0.41 -6.43 -14.97
C LEU A 32 1.86 -5.93 -15.04
N LYS A 33 2.41 -5.74 -16.24
CA LYS A 33 3.76 -5.16 -16.41
C LYS A 33 3.88 -3.77 -15.83
N ALA A 34 2.88 -2.91 -16.06
CA ALA A 34 2.84 -1.59 -15.44
C ALA A 34 2.84 -1.72 -13.91
N LEU A 35 1.94 -2.53 -13.34
CA LEU A 35 1.89 -2.75 -11.89
C LEU A 35 3.23 -3.21 -11.31
N LEU A 36 3.94 -4.11 -12.01
CA LEU A 36 5.27 -4.58 -11.60
C LEU A 36 6.30 -3.44 -11.59
N GLU A 37 6.39 -2.65 -12.66
CA GLU A 37 7.30 -1.49 -12.75
C GLU A 37 7.02 -0.49 -11.63
N TYR A 38 5.75 -0.22 -11.32
CA TYR A 38 5.37 0.64 -10.19
C TYR A 38 5.87 0.12 -8.84
N ILE A 39 5.81 -1.20 -8.60
CA ILE A 39 6.30 -1.80 -7.36
C ILE A 39 7.82 -1.70 -7.27
N GLU A 40 8.51 -2.00 -8.37
CA GLU A 40 9.97 -1.94 -8.46
C GLU A 40 10.49 -0.51 -8.26
N ASP A 41 9.81 0.51 -8.80
CA ASP A 41 10.20 1.90 -8.66
C ASP A 41 9.87 2.50 -7.29
N ALA A 42 8.68 2.23 -6.73
CA ALA A 42 8.29 2.75 -5.42
C ALA A 42 9.21 2.23 -4.29
N GLY A 43 9.72 1.01 -4.45
CA GLY A 43 10.63 0.35 -3.51
C GLY A 43 12.10 0.77 -3.62
N LYS A 44 12.51 1.52 -4.66
CA LYS A 44 13.89 2.01 -4.78
C LYS A 44 14.18 3.02 -3.68
N LEU A 45 15.06 2.62 -2.76
CA LEU A 45 15.61 3.46 -1.71
C LEU A 45 16.73 4.31 -2.30
N SER A 46 16.68 5.62 -2.12
CA SER A 46 17.88 6.44 -2.31
C SER A 46 18.88 6.09 -1.20
N PRO A 47 20.20 6.00 -1.49
CA PRO A 47 21.22 5.75 -0.47
C PRO A 47 21.22 6.76 0.70
N THR A 48 20.62 7.93 0.49
CA THR A 48 20.53 9.01 1.48
C THR A 48 19.27 8.94 2.34
N GLU A 49 18.32 8.05 2.04
CA GLU A 49 17.08 7.93 2.80
C GLU A 49 17.30 7.15 4.10
N ARG A 50 16.70 7.66 5.18
CA ARG A 50 16.57 6.90 6.44
C ARG A 50 15.21 6.24 6.49
N ALA A 51 15.19 4.92 6.65
CA ALA A 51 13.97 4.13 6.70
C ALA A 51 13.53 3.82 8.13
N GLU A 52 12.22 3.86 8.36
CA GLU A 52 11.56 3.42 9.59
C GLU A 52 10.36 2.54 9.25
N ASP A 53 10.28 1.37 9.87
CA ASP A 53 9.18 0.44 9.68
C ASP A 53 7.92 0.94 10.42
N VAL A 54 6.79 0.92 9.72
CA VAL A 54 5.46 1.09 10.33
C VAL A 54 4.88 -0.29 10.56
N LYS A 55 4.53 -0.60 11.82
CA LYS A 55 4.04 -1.91 12.23
C LYS A 55 2.69 -1.80 12.92
N VAL A 56 1.79 -2.70 12.58
CA VAL A 56 0.53 -2.92 13.29
C VAL A 56 0.60 -4.33 13.91
N GLY A 57 0.67 -4.39 15.23
CA GLY A 57 1.04 -5.62 15.94
C GLY A 57 2.43 -6.12 15.51
N ARG A 58 2.51 -7.37 15.04
CA ARG A 58 3.76 -7.97 14.53
C ARG A 58 3.99 -7.74 13.04
N ARG A 59 2.98 -7.27 12.29
CA ARG A 59 3.04 -7.11 10.83
C ARG A 59 3.61 -5.75 10.47
N ARG A 60 4.59 -5.72 9.56
CA ARG A 60 5.03 -4.49 8.90
C ARG A 60 4.04 -4.14 7.78
N VAL A 61 3.51 -2.92 7.80
CA VAL A 61 2.45 -2.47 6.89
C VAL A 61 2.94 -1.44 5.89
N ALA A 62 4.00 -0.70 6.23
CA ALA A 62 4.63 0.28 5.37
C ALA A 62 6.05 0.57 5.84
N ARG A 63 6.82 1.26 4.99
CA ARG A 63 8.07 1.94 5.37
C ARG A 63 7.90 3.44 5.20
N VAL A 64 8.32 4.20 6.21
CA VAL A 64 8.43 5.66 6.13
C VAL A 64 9.90 6.00 5.89
N LEU A 65 10.16 6.76 4.83
CA LEU A 65 11.46 7.11 4.33
C LEU A 65 11.64 8.62 4.46
N ARG A 66 12.74 9.02 5.12
CA ARG A 66 13.10 10.42 5.30
C ARG A 66 14.26 10.77 4.36
N GLY A 67 14.00 11.69 3.43
CA GLY A 67 15.01 12.38 2.66
C GLY A 67 15.45 13.69 3.32
N GLU A 68 16.14 14.54 2.55
CA GLU A 68 16.64 15.84 3.02
C GLU A 68 15.51 16.86 3.24
N SER A 69 14.62 16.99 2.25
CA SER A 69 13.51 17.95 2.25
C SER A 69 12.13 17.29 2.12
N TYR A 70 12.04 15.97 2.29
CA TYR A 70 10.79 15.24 2.14
C TYR A 70 10.70 14.05 3.10
N VAL A 71 9.47 13.62 3.33
CA VAL A 71 9.17 12.34 3.96
C VAL A 71 8.13 11.63 3.11
N ARG A 72 8.33 10.34 2.83
CA ARG A 72 7.40 9.52 2.08
C ARG A 72 7.08 8.21 2.79
N ALA A 73 5.88 7.69 2.60
CA ALA A 73 5.46 6.38 3.04
C ALA A 73 5.17 5.49 1.83
N VAL A 74 5.71 4.27 1.88
CA VAL A 74 5.49 3.23 0.88
C VAL A 74 4.79 2.05 1.56
N PRO A 75 3.51 1.78 1.25
CA PRO A 75 2.79 0.61 1.75
C PRO A 75 3.45 -0.70 1.29
N GLU A 76 3.56 -1.67 2.20
CA GLU A 76 3.95 -3.05 1.87
C GLU A 76 2.73 -3.95 1.64
N VAL A 77 1.54 -3.45 1.97
CA VAL A 77 0.25 -4.12 1.74
C VAL A 77 -0.54 -3.28 0.73
N PRO A 78 -1.22 -3.90 -0.26
CA PRO A 78 -1.99 -3.18 -1.28
C PRO A 78 -3.30 -2.64 -0.70
N MET A 79 -3.21 -1.57 0.10
CA MET A 79 -4.32 -0.91 0.74
C MET A 79 -4.66 0.42 0.06
N ALA A 80 -5.96 0.73 0.01
CA ALA A 80 -6.42 2.06 -0.37
C ALA A 80 -6.33 3.02 0.83
N LEU A 81 -6.18 4.32 0.57
CA LEU A 81 -6.32 5.35 1.60
C LEU A 81 -7.80 5.71 1.78
N PRO A 82 -8.39 5.49 2.98
CA PRO A 82 -9.72 5.95 3.29
C PRO A 82 -9.85 7.46 3.10
N ARG A 83 -11.07 7.93 2.81
CA ARG A 83 -11.34 9.34 2.54
C ARG A 83 -10.92 10.22 3.73
N GLU A 84 -11.24 9.80 4.93
CA GLU A 84 -10.94 10.49 6.19
C GLU A 84 -9.43 10.63 6.40
N VAL A 85 -8.66 9.61 6.02
CA VAL A 85 -7.19 9.64 6.11
C VAL A 85 -6.61 10.62 5.09
N ARG A 86 -7.20 10.74 3.88
CA ARG A 86 -6.79 11.73 2.89
C ARG A 86 -7.06 13.15 3.37
N GLU A 87 -8.25 13.40 3.90
CA GLU A 87 -8.64 14.70 4.45
C GLU A 87 -7.73 15.09 5.64
N TYR A 88 -7.37 14.12 6.49
CA TYR A 88 -6.39 14.32 7.55
C TYR A 88 -5.01 14.74 7.00
N LEU A 89 -4.48 14.02 6.00
CA LEU A 89 -3.18 14.35 5.40
C LEU A 89 -3.19 15.74 4.74
N GLN A 90 -4.29 16.12 4.08
CA GLN A 90 -4.47 17.46 3.52
C GLN A 90 -4.52 18.54 4.62
N THR A 91 -5.13 18.23 5.76
CA THR A 91 -5.13 19.15 6.93
C THR A 91 -3.70 19.34 7.45
N VAL A 92 -2.93 18.26 7.57
CA VAL A 92 -1.51 18.34 7.98
C VAL A 92 -0.68 19.15 6.98
N GLU A 93 -0.90 18.97 5.68
CA GLU A 93 -0.27 19.79 4.63
C GLU A 93 -0.58 21.27 4.83
N ALA A 94 -1.86 21.61 5.01
CA ALA A 94 -2.29 23.00 5.20
C ALA A 94 -1.69 23.62 6.47
N GLU A 95 -1.60 22.85 7.57
CA GLU A 95 -0.98 23.32 8.80
C GLU A 95 0.52 23.55 8.67
N ILE A 96 1.25 22.66 7.99
CA ILE A 96 2.68 22.84 7.69
C ILE A 96 2.87 24.05 6.77
N ARG A 97 2.05 24.19 5.74
CA ARG A 97 2.08 25.34 4.82
C ARG A 97 1.84 26.65 5.56
N ALA A 98 0.89 26.69 6.48
CA ALA A 98 0.61 27.86 7.31
C ALA A 98 1.78 28.22 8.24
N TYR A 99 2.53 27.22 8.71
CA TYR A 99 3.77 27.45 9.47
C TYR A 99 4.88 28.05 8.59
N GLN A 100 5.06 27.53 7.39
CA GLN A 100 6.09 28.01 6.44
C GLN A 100 5.79 29.41 5.90
N ALA A 101 4.52 29.75 5.69
CA ALA A 101 4.10 31.08 5.23
C ALA A 101 4.53 32.21 6.17
N LYS A 102 4.78 31.91 7.45
CA LYS A 102 5.31 32.87 8.44
C LYS A 102 6.82 33.11 8.31
N SER A 103 7.51 32.29 7.51
CA SER A 103 8.97 32.20 7.46
C SER A 103 9.57 32.56 6.09
N GLU A 104 8.78 33.07 5.14
CA GLU A 104 9.18 33.40 3.74
C GLU A 104 9.95 32.28 2.99
N ALA A 105 9.78 31.02 3.41
CA ALA A 105 10.58 29.90 2.91
C ALA A 105 9.92 29.18 1.71
N GLY A 106 10.43 29.41 0.50
CA GLY A 106 10.26 28.56 -0.68
C GLY A 106 8.84 28.43 -1.27
N GLU A 107 8.65 27.46 -2.16
CA GLU A 107 7.35 27.13 -2.80
C GLU A 107 6.31 26.55 -1.82
N GLY A 108 6.72 26.22 -0.59
CA GLY A 108 5.88 25.63 0.44
C GLY A 108 5.70 24.11 0.29
N VAL A 109 5.25 23.47 1.37
CA VAL A 109 5.03 22.03 1.43
C VAL A 109 3.95 21.58 0.45
N LYS A 110 4.14 20.40 -0.12
CA LYS A 110 3.18 19.74 -1.00
C LYS A 110 2.94 18.29 -0.60
N LEU A 111 1.67 17.91 -0.50
CA LEU A 111 1.26 16.51 -0.39
C LEU A 111 1.11 15.90 -1.78
N VAL A 112 1.72 14.73 -1.99
CA VAL A 112 1.61 13.93 -3.20
C VAL A 112 1.13 12.54 -2.80
N ILE A 113 0.01 12.09 -3.38
CA ILE A 113 -0.50 10.73 -3.21
C ILE A 113 -0.45 10.07 -4.58
N ARG A 114 0.33 9.00 -4.69
CA ARG A 114 0.45 8.19 -5.91
C ARG A 114 -0.35 6.91 -5.74
N GLU A 115 -1.34 6.73 -6.59
CA GLU A 115 -2.19 5.54 -6.63
C GLU A 115 -1.73 4.59 -7.74
N ARG A 116 -1.94 3.30 -7.49
CA ARG A 116 -1.86 2.25 -8.49
C ARG A 116 -3.17 2.21 -9.30
N PRO A 117 -3.16 1.62 -10.51
CA PRO A 117 -4.37 1.41 -11.30
C PRO A 117 -5.53 0.72 -10.56
N ASP A 118 -5.24 -0.10 -9.55
CA ASP A 118 -6.22 -0.80 -8.71
C ASP A 118 -6.74 0.06 -7.53
N SER A 119 -6.47 1.37 -7.52
CA SER A 119 -6.80 2.34 -6.46
C SER A 119 -6.07 2.13 -5.12
N THR A 120 -5.14 1.17 -5.04
CA THR A 120 -4.28 1.03 -3.86
C THR A 120 -3.18 2.07 -3.89
N VAL A 121 -2.62 2.40 -2.73
CA VAL A 121 -1.62 3.47 -2.64
C VAL A 121 -0.22 2.94 -2.85
N ALA A 122 0.49 3.52 -3.83
CA ALA A 122 1.89 3.23 -4.09
C ALA A 122 2.81 4.06 -3.18
N GLU A 123 2.51 5.35 -3.01
CA GLU A 123 3.31 6.28 -2.22
C GLU A 123 2.47 7.43 -1.69
N VAL A 124 2.78 7.90 -0.48
CA VAL A 124 2.33 9.18 0.07
C VAL A 124 3.54 9.99 0.46
N LYS A 125 3.72 11.18 -0.10
CA LYS A 125 4.90 12.03 0.11
C LYS A 125 4.51 13.44 0.53
N PHE A 126 5.15 13.94 1.58
CA PHE A 126 5.25 15.37 1.86
C PHE A 126 6.60 15.86 1.34
N ASP A 127 6.58 16.80 0.40
CA ASP A 127 7.76 17.43 -0.19
C ASP A 127 7.87 18.89 0.24
N GLY A 128 9.08 19.47 0.21
CA GLY A 128 9.31 20.87 0.59
C GLY A 128 9.28 21.12 2.10
N LEU A 129 9.84 20.21 2.90
CA LEU A 129 10.01 20.33 4.36
C LEU A 129 11.38 20.95 4.67
N PHE A 130 11.41 22.02 5.45
CA PHE A 130 12.63 22.80 5.73
C PHE A 130 13.14 22.63 7.15
N THR A 131 12.25 22.34 8.10
CA THR A 131 12.61 22.25 9.51
C THR A 131 12.42 20.83 10.05
N THR A 132 13.18 20.50 11.10
CA THR A 132 13.02 19.22 11.81
C THR A 132 11.60 19.03 12.32
N LEU A 133 10.92 20.10 12.75
CA LEU A 133 9.54 20.02 13.23
C LEU A 133 8.58 19.61 12.12
N GLU A 134 8.73 20.19 10.93
CA GLU A 134 7.93 19.84 9.75
C GLU A 134 8.14 18.38 9.36
N VAL A 135 9.40 17.93 9.36
CA VAL A 135 9.76 16.52 9.11
C VAL A 135 9.12 15.59 10.13
N LEU A 136 9.18 15.90 11.41
CA LEU A 136 8.59 15.07 12.47
C LEU A 136 7.07 15.01 12.35
N LYS A 137 6.42 16.14 12.04
CA LYS A 137 4.97 16.23 11.85
C LYS A 137 4.51 15.42 10.63
N ALA A 138 5.17 15.60 9.48
CA ALA A 138 4.91 14.82 8.28
C ALA A 138 5.12 13.33 8.51
N LYS A 139 6.22 12.94 9.18
CA LYS A 139 6.52 11.54 9.52
C LYS A 139 5.43 10.92 10.38
N ALA A 140 5.00 11.61 11.44
CA ALA A 140 3.95 11.14 12.34
C ALA A 140 2.60 11.00 11.60
N ALA A 141 2.26 11.97 10.75
CA ALA A 141 1.04 11.92 9.95
C ALA A 141 1.04 10.75 8.98
N LEU A 142 2.16 10.50 8.29
CA LEU A 142 2.31 9.36 7.40
C LEU A 142 2.21 8.03 8.14
N LYS A 143 2.87 7.89 9.29
CA LYS A 143 2.78 6.70 10.12
C LYS A 143 1.33 6.41 10.52
N TYR A 144 0.64 7.40 11.09
CA TYR A 144 -0.76 7.28 11.47
C TYR A 144 -1.67 6.92 10.29
N ALA A 145 -1.45 7.54 9.13
CA ALA A 145 -2.21 7.26 7.92
C ALA A 145 -2.05 5.80 7.46
N MET A 146 -0.83 5.27 7.50
CA MET A 146 -0.56 3.88 7.12
C MET A 146 -1.19 2.87 8.10
N GLU A 147 -1.07 3.12 9.41
CA GLU A 147 -1.66 2.26 10.44
C GLU A 147 -3.19 2.24 10.32
N THR A 148 -3.81 3.42 10.18
CA THR A 148 -5.26 3.56 10.06
C THR A 148 -5.81 2.95 8.77
N ALA A 149 -5.15 3.19 7.64
CA ALA A 149 -5.53 2.58 6.37
C ALA A 149 -5.45 1.04 6.42
N TYR A 150 -4.45 0.50 7.10
CA TYR A 150 -4.31 -0.94 7.27
C TYR A 150 -5.41 -1.54 8.15
N GLU A 151 -5.80 -0.88 9.24
CA GLU A 151 -6.91 -1.34 10.09
C GLU A 151 -8.25 -1.37 9.32
N VAL A 152 -8.51 -0.35 8.50
CA VAL A 152 -9.69 -0.33 7.62
C VAL A 152 -9.61 -1.47 6.59
N TYR A 153 -8.45 -1.69 5.98
CA TYR A 153 -8.22 -2.80 5.05
C TYR A 153 -8.49 -4.16 5.72
N ARG A 154 -7.96 -4.39 6.92
CA ARG A 154 -8.16 -5.63 7.70
C ARG A 154 -9.64 -5.84 8.04
N ALA A 155 -10.34 -4.79 8.44
CA ALA A 155 -11.78 -4.86 8.71
C ALA A 155 -12.58 -5.23 7.45
N GLN A 156 -12.22 -4.69 6.28
CA GLN A 156 -12.85 -5.03 5.01
C GLN A 156 -12.61 -6.49 4.61
N LEU A 157 -11.40 -7.03 4.79
CA LEU A 157 -11.10 -8.44 4.53
C LEU A 157 -11.95 -9.37 5.41
N ARG A 158 -12.01 -9.08 6.72
CA ARG A 158 -12.85 -9.83 7.66
C ARG A 158 -14.32 -9.81 7.26
N SER A 159 -14.83 -8.64 6.83
CA SER A 159 -16.23 -8.50 6.40
C SER A 159 -16.56 -9.27 5.11
N LYS A 160 -15.55 -9.56 4.28
CA LYS A 160 -15.68 -10.31 3.02
C LYS A 160 -15.45 -11.82 3.20
N GLY A 161 -15.25 -12.31 4.43
CA GLY A 161 -15.03 -13.73 4.71
C GLY A 161 -13.68 -14.26 4.23
N THR A 162 -12.73 -13.38 3.90
CA THR A 162 -11.35 -13.77 3.59
C THR A 162 -10.59 -13.89 4.91
N GLU A 163 -10.81 -14.99 5.62
CA GLU A 163 -9.93 -15.41 6.70
C GLU A 163 -8.63 -15.92 6.05
N GLU A 164 -7.62 -15.05 5.96
CA GLU A 164 -6.25 -15.57 6.01
C GLU A 164 -6.08 -16.12 7.42
N GLU A 165 -5.94 -17.45 7.52
CA GLU A 165 -5.57 -18.15 8.73
C GLU A 165 -4.37 -17.44 9.36
N GLU A 166 -4.56 -16.90 10.58
CA GLU A 166 -3.43 -16.61 11.44
C GLU A 166 -2.82 -17.96 11.82
N GLU A 167 -1.79 -18.38 11.06
CA GLU A 167 -0.80 -19.34 11.53
C GLU A 167 -0.21 -18.80 12.84
N GLY A 168 -0.73 -19.35 13.93
CA GLY A 168 -0.29 -19.12 15.29
C GLY A 168 -0.55 -20.37 16.11
N ALA A 169 -0.15 -21.53 15.58
CA ALA A 169 0.13 -22.66 16.43
C ALA A 169 1.19 -22.19 17.44
N GLN A 170 0.74 -21.97 18.68
CA GLN A 170 1.61 -21.81 19.83
C GLN A 170 2.58 -22.99 19.84
N GLU A 171 3.86 -22.71 19.62
CA GLU A 171 4.88 -23.57 20.20
C GLU A 171 4.68 -23.53 21.72
N PRO A 172 4.45 -24.65 22.41
CA PRO A 172 4.64 -24.65 23.84
C PRO A 172 6.16 -24.61 24.08
N GLU A 173 6.65 -23.45 24.53
CA GLU A 173 7.91 -23.35 25.26
C GLU A 173 7.88 -24.39 26.40
N GLY A 174 8.98 -25.13 26.52
CA GLY A 174 9.15 -26.14 27.55
C GLY A 174 9.30 -25.56 28.97
N GLY A 175 9.17 -26.48 29.93
CA GLY A 175 9.47 -26.28 31.36
C GLY A 175 8.17 -26.29 32.18
N ALA A 176 7.97 -27.16 33.15
CA ALA A 176 8.88 -27.97 33.94
C ALA A 176 8.09 -29.13 34.56
N GLU A 177 8.78 -30.21 34.95
CA GLU A 177 8.43 -30.91 36.19
C GLU A 177 9.65 -31.75 36.63
N ASP A 178 10.41 -31.17 37.56
CA ASP A 178 11.10 -31.94 38.58
C ASP A 178 10.05 -32.73 39.37
N VAL A 179 10.14 -34.06 39.36
CA VAL A 179 9.52 -34.89 40.40
C VAL A 179 10.52 -35.97 40.82
N GLU A 180 10.86 -35.92 42.09
CA GLU A 180 11.69 -36.86 42.84
C GLU A 180 11.18 -38.30 42.77
N GLY A 181 12.11 -39.26 42.87
CA GLY A 181 11.91 -40.45 43.70
C GLY A 181 11.74 -41.79 42.98
N SER A 182 12.82 -42.58 42.90
CA SER A 182 12.99 -43.92 43.52
C SER A 182 14.28 -44.57 43.04
#